data_AF-A0A2N8U3E4-F1
#
_entry.id   AF-A0A2N8U3E4-F1
#
_cell.length_a   1.000
_cell.length_b   1.000
_cell.length_c   1.000
_cell.angle_alpha   90.00
_cell.angle_beta   90.00
_cell.angle_gamma   90.00
#
_symmetry.space_group_name_H-M   'P 1'
#
loop_
_entity.id
_entity.type
_entity.pdbx_description
1 polymer ?
#
loop_
_entity_poly.entity_id
_entity_poly.type
_entity_poly.pdbx_seq_one_letter_code
_entity_poly.pdbx_strand_id
1 'polypeptide(L)' 'MYKYKAKLIVNQEIIATANSLEDIEAAVLGYRRKQKVGDHTSGNEKVEIIHVERDSLKGKHKSKEVVLKVI' A
#
# COMPACT_ATOMS: atom_id res chain seq x y z
N MET A 1 -14.23 1.21 1.62
CA MET A 1 -13.00 1.68 2.31
C MET A 1 -12.02 0.55 2.20
N TYR A 2 -10.83 0.82 1.66
CA TYR A 2 -9.78 -0.18 1.50
C TYR A 2 -9.25 -0.61 2.86
N LYS A 3 -8.95 -1.90 3.01
CA LYS A 3 -8.36 -2.47 4.22
C LYS A 3 -6.84 -2.40 4.21
N TYR A 4 -6.24 -2.28 3.03
CA TYR A 4 -4.79 -2.27 2.84
C TYR A 4 -4.40 -1.15 1.90
N LYS A 5 -3.23 -0.55 2.15
CA LYS A 5 -2.60 0.41 1.26
C LYS A 5 -1.12 0.11 1.14
N ALA A 6 -0.57 0.34 -0.04
CA ALA A 6 0.86 0.27 -0.32
C ALA A 6 1.40 1.67 -0.54
N LYS A 7 2.53 1.98 0.10
CA LYS A 7 3.11 3.32 0.13
C LYS A 7 4.59 3.27 -0.17
N LEU A 8 5.10 4.18 -0.98
CA LEU A 8 6.53 4.35 -1.17
C LEU A 8 7.14 5.01 0.09
N ILE A 9 8.24 4.46 0.59
CA ILE A 9 8.88 5.00 1.81
C ILE A 9 9.45 6.39 1.58
N VAL A 10 10.03 6.61 0.39
CA VAL A 10 10.80 7.83 0.07
C VAL A 10 9.92 9.07 0.06
N ASN A 11 8.81 9.03 -0.69
CA ASN A 11 7.94 10.18 -0.90
C ASN A 11 6.58 10.04 -0.21
N GLN A 12 6.34 8.91 0.48
CA GLN A 12 5.09 8.65 1.17
C GLN A 12 3.88 8.65 0.20
N GLU A 13 4.08 8.33 -1.07
CA GLU A 13 3.03 8.24 -2.09
C GLU A 13 2.30 6.89 -2.01
N ILE A 14 0.97 6.92 -2.15
CA ILE A 14 0.15 5.71 -2.17
C ILE A 14 0.12 5.16 -3.60
N ILE A 15 0.74 4.00 -3.82
CA ILE A 15 0.83 3.37 -5.14
C ILE A 15 -0.29 2.36 -5.42
N ALA A 16 -0.91 1.83 -4.36
CA ALA A 16 -2.04 0.90 -4.48
C ALA A 16 -2.89 0.88 -3.21
N THR A 17 -4.15 0.49 -3.37
CA THR A 17 -5.09 0.23 -2.26
C THR A 17 -5.89 -1.02 -2.57
N ALA A 18 -6.13 -1.87 -1.57
CA ALA A 18 -6.90 -3.10 -1.76
C ALA A 18 -7.69 -3.50 -0.51
N ASN A 19 -8.55 -4.52 -0.66
CA ASN A 19 -9.36 -5.07 0.43
C ASN A 19 -8.80 -6.37 1.02
N SER A 20 -7.82 -6.98 0.36
CA SER A 20 -7.11 -8.18 0.81
C SER A 20 -5.59 -7.96 0.77
N LEU A 21 -4.84 -8.82 1.49
CA LEU A 21 -3.38 -8.78 1.50
C LEU A 21 -2.79 -9.28 0.16
N GLU A 22 -3.40 -10.30 -0.44
CA GLU A 22 -2.95 -10.86 -1.72
C GLU A 22 -3.12 -9.84 -2.85
N ASP A 23 -4.25 -9.14 -2.89
CA ASP A 23 -4.50 -8.12 -3.93
C ASP A 23 -3.52 -6.95 -3.83
N ILE A 24 -3.17 -6.51 -2.61
CA ILE A 24 -2.22 -5.41 -2.46
C ILE A 24 -0.81 -5.84 -2.86
N GLU A 25 -0.39 -7.07 -2.54
CA GLU A 25 0.91 -7.60 -2.97
C GLU A 25 0.97 -7.77 -4.50
N ALA A 26 -0.10 -8.29 -5.11
CA ALA A 26 -0.21 -8.37 -6.57
C ALA A 26 -0.16 -6.98 -7.22
N ALA A 27 -0.80 -5.98 -6.62
CA ALA A 27 -0.76 -4.60 -7.10
C ALA A 27 0.64 -3.98 -6.99
N VAL A 28 1.37 -4.23 -5.90
CA VAL A 28 2.77 -3.80 -5.74
C VAL A 28 3.66 -4.45 -6.79
N LEU A 29 3.49 -5.74 -7.06
CA LEU A 29 4.21 -6.43 -8.14
C LEU A 29 3.87 -5.82 -9.52
N GLY A 30 2.59 -5.51 -9.75
CA GLY A 30 2.12 -4.82 -10.94
C GLY A 30 2.78 -3.45 -11.11
N TYR A 31 2.85 -2.66 -10.04
CA TYR A 31 3.57 -1.38 -10.02
C TYR A 31 5.05 -1.55 -10.39
N ARG A 32 5.77 -2.51 -9.77
CA ARG A 32 7.16 -2.80 -10.14
C ARG A 32 7.33 -3.21 -11.60
N ARG A 33 6.35 -3.90 -12.19
CA ARG A 33 6.36 -4.25 -13.61
C ARG A 33 6.13 -3.05 -14.52
N LYS A 34 5.31 -2.08 -14.10
CA LYS A 34 5.05 -0.85 -14.85
C LYS A 34 6.30 0.02 -15.03
N GLN A 35 7.23 -0.04 -14.08
CA GLN A 35 8.56 0.57 -14.27
C GLN A 35 9.28 0.04 -15.52
N LYS A 36 9.14 -1.26 -15.85
CA LYS A 36 9.81 -1.86 -17.02
C LYS A 36 9.25 -1.36 -18.35
N VAL A 37 8.02 -0.85 -18.37
CA VAL A 37 7.39 -0.25 -19.57
C VAL A 37 7.53 1.28 -19.60
N GLY A 38 8.21 1.87 -18.61
CA GLY A 38 8.52 3.31 -18.58
C GLY A 38 7.47 4.20 -17.90
N ASP A 39 6.47 3.63 -17.23
CA ASP A 39 5.40 4.41 -16.58
C ASP A 39 5.92 5.27 -15.40
N HIS A 40 6.98 4.82 -14.72
CA HIS A 40 7.65 5.54 -13.64
C HIS A 40 9.08 5.01 -13.44
N THR A 41 9.91 5.72 -12.67
CA THR A 41 11.31 5.34 -12.40
C THR A 41 11.53 4.65 -11.04
N SER A 42 10.52 4.66 -10.16
CA SER A 42 10.58 4.14 -8.78
C SER A 42 10.59 2.60 -8.64
N GLY A 43 11.25 1.87 -9.54
CA GLY A 43 11.23 0.40 -9.57
C GLY A 43 11.94 -0.28 -8.40
N ASN A 44 12.94 0.39 -7.82
CA ASN A 44 13.76 -0.11 -6.72
C ASN A 44 13.43 0.53 -5.37
N GLU A 45 12.42 1.38 -5.31
CA GLU A 45 12.01 1.98 -4.06
C GLU A 45 11.38 0.94 -3.13
N LYS A 46 11.58 1.15 -1.84
CA LYS A 46 10.95 0.32 -0.81
C LYS A 46 9.49 0.72 -0.66
N VAL A 47 8.64 -0.29 -0.51
CA VAL A 47 7.20 -0.17 -0.38
C VAL A 47 6.77 -0.69 0.98
N GLU A 48 6.03 0.13 1.73
CA GLU A 48 5.34 -0.26 2.96
C GLU A 48 3.92 -0.74 2.65
N ILE A 49 3.57 -1.93 3.12
CA ILE A 49 2.20 -2.43 3.14
C ILE A 49 1.61 -2.13 4.51
N ILE A 50 0.52 -1.37 4.52
CA ILE A 50 -0.14 -0.88 5.73
C ILE A 50 -1.56 -1.45 5.77
N HIS A 51 -1.92 -2.09 6.89
CA HIS A 51 -3.28 -2.44 7.21
C HIS A 51 -3.99 -1.26 7.88
N VAL A 52 -5.15 -0.89 7.35
CA VAL A 52 -6.00 0.17 7.88
C VAL A 52 -7.09 -0.51 8.69
N GLU A 53 -6.85 -0.64 10.00
CA GLU A 53 -7.83 -1.17 10.94
C GLU A 53 -8.85 -0.10 11.27
N ARG A 54 -10.14 -0.44 11.11
CA ARG A 54 -11.22 0.37 11.67
C ARG A 54 -11.55 -0.14 13.04
N ASP A 55 -11.43 0.74 14.04
CA ASP A 55 -12.09 0.55 15.32
C ASP A 55 -13.59 0.78 15.12
N SER A 56 -14.35 -0.32 14.95
CA SER A 56 -15.81 -0.29 14.73
C SER A 56 -16.57 0.40 15.86
N LEU A 57 -15.96 0.47 17.06
CA LEU A 57 -16.55 1.09 18.25
C LEU A 57 -16.33 2.61 18.33
N LYS A 58 -15.35 3.19 17.60
CA LYS A 58 -14.95 4.61 17.79
C LYS A 58 -15.14 5.51 16.55
N GLY A 59 -15.77 5.00 15.49
CA GLY A 59 -16.11 5.77 14.30
C GLY A 59 -14.91 6.08 13.38
N LYS A 60 -15.20 6.67 12.21
CA LYS A 60 -14.25 6.87 11.08
C LYS A 60 -12.94 7.59 11.45
N HIS A 61 -12.90 8.32 12.56
CA HIS A 61 -11.76 9.15 12.97
C HIS A 61 -10.65 8.40 13.74
N LYS A 62 -10.87 7.12 14.09
CA LYS A 62 -9.85 6.29 14.76
C LYS A 62 -9.44 5.08 13.92
N SER A 63 -9.18 5.30 12.64
CA SER A 63 -8.47 4.31 11.82
C SER A 63 -7.04 4.20 12.31
N LYS A 64 -6.65 3.02 12.80
CA LYS A 64 -5.26 2.73 13.17
C LYS A 64 -4.56 2.17 11.95
N GLU A 65 -3.43 2.76 11.59
CA GLU A 65 -2.58 2.27 10.51
C GLU A 65 -1.48 1.41 11.12
N VAL A 66 -1.41 0.16 10.68
CA VAL A 66 -0.41 -0.80 11.13
C VAL A 66 0.44 -1.20 9.94
N VAL A 67 1.73 -0.91 10.00
CA VAL A 67 2.69 -1.40 9.00
C VAL A 67 2.82 -2.90 9.18
N LEU A 68 2.45 -3.67 8.15
CA LEU A 68 2.54 -5.12 8.17
C LEU A 68 3.88 -5.61 7.64
N LYS A 69 4.38 -4.95 6.58
CA LYS A 69 5.53 -5.45 5.82
C LYS A 69 6.19 -4.33 5.04
N VAL A 70 7.51 -4.44 4.88
CA VAL A 70 8.32 -3.57 4.01
C VAL A 70 8.94 -4.44 2.92
N ILE A 71 8.79 -4.03 1.65
CA ILE A 71 9.26 -4.77 0.46
C ILE A 71 10.16 -3.87 -0.38
#